data_AF-A0A645FL75-F1
#
_entry.id   AF-A0A645FL75-F1
#
_cell.length_a   1.000
_cell.length_b   1.000
_cell.length_c   1.000
_cell.angle_alpha   90.00
_cell.angle_beta   90.00
_cell.angle_gamma   90.00
#
_symmetry.space_group_name_H-M   'P 1'
#
loop_
_entity.id
_entity.type
_entity.pdbx_description
1 polymer ?
#
loop_
_entity_poly.entity_id
_entity_poly.type
_entity_poly.pdbx_seq_one_letter_code
_entity_poly.pdbx_strand_id
1 'polypeptide(L)'
;MIPGTHPEIFDMLRDMRYRGVVLETFGLGGLHFLRRNLLPKLKMLADSGIAVVACSQCLYETSDFSVYEVGRRLLDSGIIPGRDMTTEAAVTKLMWALGQTNDQAQLRRMFETSFAGEVDLSDYPGHGET
;
A
#
# COMPACT_ATOMS: atom_id res chain seq x y z
N MET A 1 1.90 8.91 -7.18
CA MET A 1 2.13 10.13 -6.38
C MET A 1 2.88 11.15 -7.23
N ILE A 2 2.71 12.46 -7.00
CA ILE A 2 3.48 13.50 -7.72
C ILE A 2 3.96 14.59 -6.76
N PRO A 3 5.06 15.31 -7.08
CA PRO A 3 5.52 16.40 -6.24
C PRO A 3 4.41 17.41 -5.96
N GLY A 4 4.15 17.65 -4.67
CA GLY A 4 3.17 18.64 -4.23
C GLY A 4 1.72 18.15 -4.16
N THR A 5 1.45 16.83 -4.27
CA THR A 5 0.12 16.25 -4.00
C THR A 5 -0.51 16.86 -2.74
N HIS A 6 -1.74 17.37 -2.87
CA HIS A 6 -2.46 17.99 -1.77
C HIS A 6 -3.05 16.90 -0.85
N PRO A 7 -2.83 16.95 0.48
CA PRO A 7 -3.32 15.91 1.38
C PRO A 7 -4.84 15.72 1.37
N GLU A 8 -5.61 16.76 1.01
CA GLU A 8 -7.09 16.69 0.96
C GLU A 8 -7.63 15.74 -0.11
N ILE A 9 -6.81 15.31 -1.08
CA ILE A 9 -7.21 14.26 -2.01
C ILE A 9 -7.70 13.00 -1.27
N PHE A 10 -7.08 12.68 -0.13
CA PHE A 10 -7.46 11.53 0.67
C PHE A 10 -8.77 11.74 1.41
N ASP A 11 -9.07 12.96 1.87
CA ASP A 11 -10.38 13.28 2.43
C ASP A 11 -11.47 13.09 1.37
N MET A 12 -11.23 13.56 0.15
CA MET A 12 -12.17 13.37 -0.96
C MET A 12 -12.41 11.89 -1.29
N LEU A 13 -11.37 11.07 -1.33
CA LEU A 13 -11.50 9.62 -1.58
C LEU A 13 -12.36 8.94 -0.51
N ARG A 14 -12.18 9.32 0.76
CA ARG A 14 -13.03 8.85 1.87
C ARG A 14 -14.48 9.29 1.69
N ASP A 15 -14.70 10.58 1.42
CA ASP A 15 -16.05 11.16 1.34
C ASP A 15 -16.83 10.61 0.13
N MET A 16 -16.12 10.24 -0.95
CA MET A 16 -16.65 9.52 -2.11
C MET A 16 -16.89 8.02 -1.84
N ARG A 17 -16.60 7.52 -0.63
CA ARG A 17 -16.81 6.13 -0.18
C ARG A 17 -16.07 5.08 -1.02
N TYR A 18 -14.84 5.39 -1.45
CA TYR A 18 -13.96 4.37 -2.03
C TYR A 18 -13.70 3.26 -1.01
N ARG A 19 -13.64 2.00 -1.46
CA ARG A 19 -13.33 0.85 -0.58
C ARG A 19 -11.85 0.48 -0.57
N GLY A 20 -11.11 0.89 -1.59
CA GLY A 20 -9.66 0.70 -1.65
C GLY A 20 -8.98 1.64 -2.62
N VAL A 21 -7.68 1.84 -2.39
CA VAL A 21 -6.80 2.74 -3.15
C VAL A 21 -5.45 2.04 -3.33
N VAL A 22 -4.92 2.05 -4.55
CA VAL A 22 -3.52 1.72 -4.83
C VAL A 22 -2.74 3.02 -4.99
N LEU A 23 -1.65 3.15 -4.25
CA LEU A 23 -0.77 4.30 -4.25
C LEU A 23 0.57 3.92 -4.83
N GLU A 24 0.91 4.54 -5.95
CA GLU A 24 2.28 4.46 -6.45
C GLU A 24 3.12 5.55 -5.78
N THR A 25 4.05 5.12 -4.94
CA THR A 25 4.95 5.96 -4.14
C THR A 25 6.31 6.14 -4.83
N PHE A 26 7.09 7.14 -4.41
CA PHE A 26 8.37 7.42 -5.08
C PHE A 26 9.44 6.40 -4.69
N GLY A 27 10.08 5.76 -5.68
CA GLY A 27 11.15 4.79 -5.45
C GLY A 27 10.72 3.68 -4.48
N LEU A 28 11.58 3.39 -3.50
CA LEU A 28 11.39 2.32 -2.51
C LEU A 28 10.33 2.61 -1.43
N GLY A 29 9.32 3.44 -1.70
CA GLY A 29 8.25 3.74 -0.75
C GLY A 29 8.20 5.16 -0.21
N GLY A 30 8.89 6.10 -0.85
CA GLY A 30 8.97 7.48 -0.41
C GLY A 30 7.65 8.25 -0.54
N LEU A 31 7.29 8.98 0.52
CA LEU A 31 6.15 9.90 0.54
C LEU A 31 6.55 11.25 1.13
N HIS A 32 5.79 12.30 0.84
CA HIS A 32 6.02 13.61 1.43
C HIS A 32 5.70 13.60 2.94
N PHE A 33 6.71 13.89 3.77
CA PHE A 33 6.58 13.95 5.24
C PHE A 33 6.86 15.34 5.85
N LEU A 34 7.42 16.29 5.08
CA LEU A 34 7.69 17.67 5.52
C LEU A 34 6.74 18.67 4.85
N ARG A 35 6.14 19.58 5.63
CA ARG A 35 5.16 20.63 5.24
C ARG A 35 3.84 20.16 4.60
N ARG A 36 3.84 19.05 3.86
CA ARG A 36 2.65 18.37 3.30
C ARG A 36 2.69 16.89 3.67
N ASN A 37 2.64 16.63 4.98
CA ASN A 37 2.73 15.28 5.49
C ASN A 37 1.47 14.49 5.09
N LEU A 38 1.65 13.47 4.26
CA LEU A 38 0.56 12.64 3.77
C LEU A 38 0.23 11.49 4.72
N LEU A 39 1.18 11.11 5.59
CA LEU A 39 1.06 9.96 6.47
C LEU A 39 -0.19 10.03 7.38
N PRO A 40 -0.53 11.15 8.03
CA PRO A 40 -1.74 11.24 8.86
C PRO A 40 -3.03 11.01 8.06
N LYS A 41 -3.08 11.48 6.81
CA LYS A 41 -4.25 11.32 5.94
C LYS A 41 -4.36 9.90 5.39
N LEU A 42 -3.23 9.26 5.10
CA LEU A 42 -3.21 7.84 4.72
C LEU A 42 -3.62 6.94 5.88
N LYS A 43 -3.12 7.21 7.09
CA LYS A 43 -3.57 6.53 8.30
C LYS A 43 -5.06 6.71 8.52
N MET A 44 -5.58 7.93 8.35
CA MET A 44 -7.01 8.20 8.42
C MET A 44 -7.82 7.35 7.41
N LEU A 45 -7.32 7.15 6.19
CA LEU A 45 -7.99 6.26 5.23
C LEU A 45 -8.03 4.82 5.73
N ALA A 46 -6.90 4.27 6.15
CA ALA A 46 -6.81 2.92 6.69
C ALA A 46 -7.71 2.73 7.92
N ASP A 47 -7.68 3.68 8.87
CA ASP A 47 -8.52 3.67 10.08
C ASP A 47 -10.01 3.80 9.75
N SER A 48 -10.37 4.41 8.61
CA SER A 48 -11.75 4.48 8.12
C SER A 48 -12.24 3.21 7.41
N GLY A 49 -11.40 2.16 7.35
CA GLY A 49 -11.72 0.89 6.70
C GLY A 49 -11.49 0.89 5.19
N ILE A 50 -10.81 1.89 4.63
CA ILE A 50 -10.40 1.91 3.22
C ILE A 50 -9.08 1.17 3.09
N ALA A 51 -9.05 0.14 2.24
CA ALA A 51 -7.84 -0.63 2.00
C ALA A 51 -6.83 0.21 1.19
N VAL A 52 -5.70 0.54 1.78
CA VAL A 52 -4.64 1.32 1.11
C VAL A 52 -3.48 0.40 0.79
N VAL A 53 -3.21 0.18 -0.50
CA VAL A 53 -2.06 -0.58 -0.99
C VAL A 53 -1.00 0.39 -1.49
N ALA A 54 0.26 0.20 -1.14
CA ALA A 54 1.37 1.02 -1.64
C ALA A 54 2.33 0.21 -2.51
N CYS A 55 2.57 0.69 -3.72
CA CYS A 55 3.54 0.18 -4.69
C CYS A 55 4.60 1.26 -5.00
N SER A 56 5.69 0.87 -5.62
CA SER A 56 6.72 1.76 -6.19
C SER A 56 6.27 2.29 -7.55
N GLN A 57 6.62 3.54 -7.87
CA GLN A 57 6.51 4.08 -9.23
C GLN A 57 7.62 3.59 -10.17
N CYS A 58 8.69 2.99 -9.63
CA CYS A 58 9.75 2.42 -10.45
C CYS A 58 9.29 1.08 -11.04
N LEU A 59 9.28 0.98 -12.37
CA LEU A 59 8.80 -0.19 -13.13
C LEU A 59 9.58 -1.49 -12.87
N TYR A 60 10.85 -1.40 -12.45
CA TYR A 60 11.77 -2.54 -12.35
C TYR A 60 12.40 -2.72 -10.97
N GLU A 61 11.99 -1.91 -9.99
CA GLU A 61 12.52 -2.02 -8.63
C GLU A 61 11.39 -2.41 -7.66
N THR A 62 11.64 -3.49 -6.93
CA THR A 62 10.77 -3.98 -5.88
C THR A 62 10.52 -2.92 -4.82
N SER A 63 9.28 -2.79 -4.37
CA SER A 63 8.96 -1.89 -3.25
C SER A 63 9.36 -2.55 -1.93
N ASP A 64 10.51 -2.15 -1.36
CA ASP A 64 10.88 -2.57 -0.01
C ASP A 64 10.68 -1.44 1.02
N PHE A 65 9.48 -1.42 1.58
CA PHE A 65 9.11 -0.49 2.65
C PHE A 65 9.82 -0.79 3.98
N SER A 66 10.55 -1.90 4.13
CA SER A 66 11.28 -2.23 5.37
C SER A 66 12.66 -1.55 5.47
N VAL A 67 13.21 -1.12 4.32
CA VAL A 67 14.58 -0.58 4.19
C VAL A 67 14.68 0.86 4.72
N TYR A 68 13.61 1.65 4.62
CA TYR A 68 13.60 3.05 5.06
C TYR A 68 12.67 3.29 6.24
N GLU A 69 13.07 4.20 7.14
CA GLU A 69 12.27 4.64 8.29
C GLU A 69 10.87 5.13 7.87
N VAL A 70 10.78 5.79 6.71
CA VAL A 70 9.52 6.26 6.13
C VAL A 70 8.63 5.10 5.70
N GLY A 71 9.20 4.05 5.11
CA GLY A 71 8.48 2.85 4.72
C GLY A 71 7.93 2.06 5.92
N ARG A 72 8.71 1.94 7.00
CA ARG A 72 8.25 1.29 8.24
C ARG A 72 7.07 2.03 8.87
N ARG A 73 7.14 3.37 8.92
CA ARG A 73 6.03 4.20 9.41
C ARG A 73 4.75 4.05 8.58
N LEU A 74 4.87 3.74 7.28
CA LEU A 74 3.71 3.43 6.44
C LEU A 74 3.08 2.09 6.79
N LEU A 75 3.90 1.07 7.05
CA LEU A 75 3.43 -0.25 7.49
C LEU A 75 2.69 -0.16 8.84
N ASP A 76 3.21 0.63 9.78
CA ASP A 76 2.57 0.89 11.08
C ASP A 76 1.24 1.66 10.95
N SER A 77 0.99 2.29 9.80
CA SER A 77 -0.23 3.06 9.53
C SER A 77 -1.36 2.22 8.93
N GLY A 78 -1.20 0.89 8.86
CA GLY A 78 -2.21 -0.02 8.30
C GLY A 78 -2.20 -0.10 6.77
N ILE A 79 -1.18 0.47 6.12
CA ILE A 79 -1.00 0.38 4.67
C ILE A 79 -0.48 -1.01 4.31
N ILE A 80 -1.03 -1.58 3.25
CA ILE A 80 -0.70 -2.89 2.72
C ILE A 80 0.46 -2.73 1.72
N PRO A 81 1.60 -3.42 1.91
CA PRO A 81 2.70 -3.37 0.96
C PRO A 81 2.34 -4.14 -0.31
N GLY A 82 2.50 -3.49 -1.47
CA GLY A 82 2.37 -4.09 -2.79
C GLY A 82 3.59 -4.91 -3.23
N ARG A 83 4.73 -4.78 -2.54
CA ARG A 83 5.99 -5.50 -2.82
C ARG A 83 6.47 -5.27 -4.27
N ASP A 84 6.77 -6.34 -5.00
CA ASP A 84 7.18 -6.36 -6.41
C ASP A 84 6.01 -6.49 -7.39
N MET A 85 4.75 -6.46 -6.92
CA MET A 85 3.60 -6.43 -7.82
C MET A 85 3.69 -5.23 -8.76
N THR A 86 3.37 -5.44 -10.04
CA THR A 86 3.05 -4.33 -10.93
C THR A 86 1.81 -3.60 -10.42
N THR A 87 1.67 -2.32 -10.77
CA THR A 87 0.48 -1.54 -10.39
C THR A 87 -0.80 -2.20 -10.89
N GLU A 88 -0.79 -2.76 -12.11
CA GLU A 88 -1.93 -3.47 -12.70
C GLU A 88 -2.30 -4.72 -11.89
N ALA A 89 -1.30 -5.50 -11.44
CA ALA A 89 -1.53 -6.66 -10.60
C ALA A 89 -2.10 -6.25 -9.23
N ALA A 90 -1.54 -5.23 -8.59
CA ALA A 90 -2.00 -4.71 -7.31
C ALA A 90 -3.45 -4.19 -7.38
N VAL A 91 -3.80 -3.42 -8.42
CA VAL A 91 -5.16 -2.94 -8.64
C VAL A 91 -6.12 -4.11 -8.85
N THR A 92 -5.77 -5.06 -9.72
CA THR A 92 -6.60 -6.23 -10.03
C THR A 92 -6.84 -7.07 -8.78
N LYS A 93 -5.78 -7.34 -8.01
CA LYS A 93 -5.85 -8.10 -6.76
C LYS A 93 -6.68 -7.38 -5.71
N LEU A 94 -6.54 -6.06 -5.57
CA LEU A 94 -7.35 -5.26 -4.64
C LEU A 94 -8.83 -5.32 -5.00
N MET A 95 -9.18 -5.17 -6.28
CA MET A 95 -10.55 -5.27 -6.75
C MET A 95 -11.15 -6.65 -6.42
N TRP A 96 -10.42 -7.72 -6.69
CA TRP A 96 -10.84 -9.08 -6.39
C TRP A 96 -11.00 -9.32 -4.88
N ALA A 97 -9.99 -8.93 -4.07
CA ALA A 97 -9.96 -9.13 -2.63
C ALA A 97 -11.12 -8.40 -1.91
N LEU A 98 -11.44 -7.18 -2.34
CA LEU A 98 -12.60 -6.41 -1.85
C LEU A 98 -13.96 -7.03 -2.24
N GLY A 99 -13.97 -7.96 -3.19
CA GLY A 99 -15.12 -8.81 -3.49
C GLY A 99 -15.28 -9.99 -2.53
N GLN A 100 -14.19 -10.39 -1.86
CA GLN A 100 -14.18 -11.53 -0.93
C GLN A 100 -14.42 -11.10 0.53
N THR A 101 -13.91 -9.93 0.92
CA THR A 101 -13.96 -9.48 2.31
C THR A 101 -13.87 -7.97 2.43
N ASN A 102 -14.38 -7.43 3.54
CA ASN A 102 -14.15 -6.03 3.95
C ASN A 102 -13.27 -5.95 5.22
N ASP A 103 -12.76 -7.09 5.72
CA ASP A 103 -11.85 -7.13 6.87
C ASP A 103 -10.41 -6.78 6.42
N GLN A 104 -9.88 -5.67 6.94
CA GLN A 104 -8.54 -5.18 6.62
C GLN A 104 -7.42 -6.19 6.93
N ALA A 105 -7.57 -6.99 7.99
CA ALA A 105 -6.59 -8.01 8.33
C ALA A 105 -6.64 -9.18 7.33
N GLN A 106 -7.81 -9.52 6.81
CA GLN A 106 -7.94 -10.51 5.74
C GLN A 106 -7.38 -9.98 4.42
N LEU A 107 -7.68 -8.72 4.06
CA LEU A 107 -7.11 -8.09 2.87
C LEU A 107 -5.58 -8.10 2.92
N ARG A 108 -4.99 -7.76 4.08
CA ARG A 108 -3.54 -7.84 4.27
C ARG A 108 -2.99 -9.25 4.03
N ARG A 109 -3.62 -10.28 4.62
CA ARG A 109 -3.23 -11.69 4.41
C ARG A 109 -3.34 -12.11 2.95
N MET A 110 -4.35 -11.63 2.23
CA MET A 110 -4.47 -11.88 0.80
C MET A 110 -3.32 -11.26 0.01
N PHE A 111 -2.88 -10.05 0.36
CA PHE A 111 -1.71 -9.42 -0.26
C PHE A 111 -0.38 -10.10 0.12
N GLU A 112 -0.33 -10.80 1.25
CA GLU A 112 0.79 -11.65 1.67
C GLU A 112 0.74 -13.07 1.08
N THR A 113 -0.25 -13.39 0.24
CA THR A 113 -0.38 -14.69 -0.44
C THR A 113 -0.21 -14.51 -1.95
N SER A 114 0.66 -15.28 -2.59
CA SER A 114 0.76 -15.31 -4.06
C SER A 114 -0.30 -16.26 -4.62
N PHE A 115 -1.26 -15.73 -5.40
CA PHE A 115 -2.36 -16.54 -5.95
C PHE A 115 -2.13 -16.97 -7.40
N ALA A 116 -1.37 -16.19 -8.16
CA ALA A 116 -1.12 -16.39 -9.58
C ALA A 116 0.34 -16.08 -9.98
N GLY A 117 1.25 -15.96 -9.00
CA GLY A 117 2.63 -15.54 -9.24
C GLY A 117 2.78 -14.02 -9.42
N GLU A 118 1.81 -13.25 -8.93
CA GLU A 118 1.81 -11.79 -9.03
C GLU A 118 2.81 -11.10 -8.10
N VAL A 119 3.28 -11.81 -7.08
CA VAL A 119 4.17 -11.32 -6.04
C VAL A 119 5.19 -12.40 -5.66
N ASP A 120 6.45 -12.00 -5.49
CA ASP A 120 7.49 -12.83 -4.89
C ASP A 120 7.57 -12.59 -3.37
N LEU A 121 7.60 -13.68 -2.60
CA LEU A 121 7.60 -13.68 -1.14
C LEU A 121 8.91 -14.20 -0.55
N SER A 122 9.88 -14.58 -1.39
CA SER A 122 11.13 -15.25 -0.97
C SER A 122 12.13 -14.34 -0.26
N ASP A 123 12.13 -13.03 -0.54
CA ASP A 123 13.19 -12.09 -0.10
C ASP A 123 12.82 -11.17 1.09
N TYR A 124 11.75 -11.45 1.84
CA TYR A 124 11.35 -10.55 2.95
C TYR A 124 11.86 -11.03 4.33
N PRO A 125 12.52 -10.16 5.12
CA PRO A 125 12.94 -10.50 6.47
C PRO A 125 11.69 -10.80 7.33
N GLY A 126 11.49 -12.09 7.62
CA GLY A 126 10.31 -12.63 8.32
C GLY A 126 9.91 -14.06 7.90
N HIS A 127 10.42 -14.56 6.78
CA HIS A 127 10.21 -15.95 6.32
C HIS A 127 11.44 -16.86 6.45
N GLY A 128 12.44 -16.43 7.23
CA GLY A 128 13.51 -17.32 7.70
C GLY A 128 13.06 -18.06 8.96
N GLU A 129 12.90 -19.38 8.82
CA GLU A 129 12.70 -20.40 9.88
C GLU A 129 11.29 -20.51 10.51
N THR A 130 10.50 -21.42 9.94
CA THR A 130 9.69 -22.40 10.70
C THR A 130 9.97 -23.79 10.18
#